data_AF-H3ADH4-F1
#
_entry.id   AF-H3ADH4-F1
#
_cell.length_a   1.000
_cell.length_b   1.000
_cell.length_c   1.000
_cell.angle_alpha   90.00
_cell.angle_beta   90.00
_cell.angle_gamma   90.00
#
_symmetry.space_group_name_H-M   'P 1'
#
loop_
_entity.id
_entity.type
_entity.pdbx_description
1 polymer ?
#
loop_
_entity_poly.entity_id
_entity_poly.type
_entity_poly.pdbx_seq_one_letter_code
_entity_poly.pdbx_strand_id
1 'polypeptide(L)'
;FESEEEYLEIPEISKEQSGVYECSASNDVSAPDVRTVTITVNYPPYISDAKSNGVPVGQKGILQCEASALPLAEFKWYKEDTRLLKNGLDGVKIENEGKMSMLTFFNVSEKDYGNYTCVASNTLGNTNASIILYGPGAVHDGNNSASVPMCCLWLLSTVLLHFLFQF
;
A
#
# COMPACT_ATOMS: atom_id res chain seq x y z
N PHE A 1 -9.49 -28.88 -11.67
CA PHE A 1 -10.06 -28.99 -13.03
C PHE A 1 -9.72 -30.38 -13.51
N GLU A 2 -10.70 -31.16 -13.92
CA GLU A 2 -10.52 -32.53 -14.41
C GLU A 2 -11.11 -32.56 -15.82
N SER A 3 -10.29 -32.89 -16.82
CA SER A 3 -10.69 -33.00 -18.22
C SER A 3 -10.23 -34.35 -18.75
N GLU A 4 -11.11 -35.05 -19.49
CA GLU A 4 -10.80 -36.32 -20.14
C GLU A 4 -10.22 -36.13 -21.57
N GLU A 5 -9.89 -34.88 -21.94
CA GLU A 5 -9.36 -34.51 -23.25
C GLU A 5 -7.82 -34.44 -23.24
N GLU A 6 -7.19 -34.59 -24.42
CA GLU A 6 -5.73 -34.48 -24.58
C GLU A 6 -5.18 -33.06 -24.28
N TYR A 7 -6.07 -32.06 -24.21
CA TYR A 7 -5.72 -30.67 -23.94
C TYR A 7 -6.57 -30.10 -22.80
N LEU A 8 -5.97 -29.20 -22.02
CA LEU A 8 -6.66 -28.42 -20.99
C LEU A 8 -6.70 -26.95 -21.43
N GLU A 9 -7.91 -26.43 -21.66
CA GLU A 9 -8.13 -25.01 -21.92
C GLU A 9 -8.55 -24.28 -20.63
N ILE A 10 -7.86 -23.18 -20.34
CA ILE A 10 -8.16 -22.32 -19.19
C ILE A 10 -8.48 -20.91 -19.74
N PRO A 11 -9.74 -20.64 -20.08
CA PRO A 11 -10.14 -19.30 -20.50
C PRO A 11 -10.05 -18.31 -19.33
N GLU A 12 -9.73 -17.06 -19.63
CA GLU A 12 -9.68 -15.93 -18.68
C GLU A 12 -8.87 -16.23 -17.41
N ILE A 13 -7.59 -16.57 -17.59
CA ILE A 13 -6.72 -16.98 -16.49
C ILE A 13 -6.51 -15.87 -15.44
N SER A 14 -6.68 -16.21 -14.17
CA SER A 14 -6.44 -15.33 -13.02
C SER A 14 -5.23 -15.77 -12.19
N LYS A 15 -4.74 -14.90 -11.30
CA LYS A 15 -3.59 -15.21 -10.44
C LYS A 15 -3.85 -16.44 -9.53
N GLU A 16 -5.10 -16.66 -9.13
CA GLU A 16 -5.55 -17.77 -8.30
C GLU A 16 -5.42 -19.13 -9.01
N GLN A 17 -5.31 -19.14 -10.34
CA GLN A 17 -5.09 -20.34 -11.14
C GLN A 17 -3.60 -20.64 -11.37
N SER A 18 -2.69 -19.88 -10.75
CA SER A 18 -1.28 -20.30 -10.68
C SER A 18 -1.14 -21.55 -9.82
N GLY A 19 -0.32 -22.51 -10.24
CA GLY A 19 -0.14 -23.74 -9.48
C GLY A 19 0.50 -24.86 -10.29
N VAL A 20 0.58 -26.02 -9.67
CA VAL A 20 1.00 -27.25 -10.33
C VAL A 20 -0.23 -27.93 -10.91
N TYR A 21 -0.18 -28.18 -12.21
CA TYR A 21 -1.18 -28.92 -12.97
C TYR A 21 -0.64 -30.32 -13.23
N GLU A 22 -1.51 -31.31 -13.07
CA GLU A 22 -1.18 -32.72 -13.23
C GLU A 22 -1.93 -33.29 -14.42
N CYS A 23 -1.20 -34.01 -15.27
CA CYS A 23 -1.74 -34.83 -16.34
C CYS A 23 -1.54 -36.29 -15.95
N SER A 24 -2.63 -37.04 -15.87
CA SER A 24 -2.64 -38.46 -15.51
C SER A 24 -3.27 -39.26 -16.65
N ALA A 25 -2.53 -40.22 -17.20
CA ALA A 25 -2.99 -41.07 -18.28
C ALA A 25 -3.05 -42.54 -17.82
N SER A 26 -4.23 -43.15 -17.89
CA SER A 26 -4.47 -44.56 -17.54
C SER A 26 -4.94 -45.34 -18.77
N ASN A 27 -4.53 -46.60 -18.86
CA ASN A 27 -5.14 -47.59 -19.76
C ASN A 27 -5.83 -48.73 -18.98
N ASP A 28 -6.04 -48.55 -17.67
CA ASP A 28 -6.65 -49.49 -16.71
C ASP A 28 -5.97 -50.87 -16.59
N VAL A 29 -4.79 -51.03 -17.18
CA VAL A 29 -3.98 -52.25 -17.08
C VAL A 29 -2.90 -52.11 -16.02
N SER A 30 -2.33 -50.92 -15.88
CA SER A 30 -1.28 -50.60 -14.91
C SER A 30 -1.61 -49.34 -14.13
N ALA A 31 -0.72 -48.97 -13.20
CA ALA A 31 -0.75 -47.65 -12.61
C ALA A 31 -0.71 -46.58 -13.73
N PRO A 32 -1.44 -45.45 -13.56
CA PRO A 32 -1.42 -44.36 -14.53
C PRO A 32 -0.03 -43.72 -14.63
N ASP A 33 0.35 -43.26 -15.81
CA ASP A 33 1.53 -42.40 -15.96
C ASP A 33 1.14 -40.95 -15.64
N VAL A 34 1.91 -40.33 -14.75
CA VAL A 34 1.60 -39.00 -14.23
C VAL A 34 2.75 -38.04 -14.52
N ARG A 35 2.42 -36.86 -15.04
CA ARG A 35 3.36 -35.76 -15.28
C ARG A 35 2.76 -34.45 -14.77
N THR A 36 3.63 -33.55 -14.30
CA THR A 36 3.21 -32.27 -13.76
C THR A 36 3.85 -31.11 -14.52
N VAL A 37 3.14 -29.98 -14.57
CA VAL A 37 3.61 -28.71 -15.13
C VAL A 37 3.22 -27.58 -14.19
N THR A 38 4.11 -26.62 -13.98
CA THR A 38 3.81 -25.44 -13.16
C THR A 38 3.38 -24.29 -14.05
N ILE A 39 2.15 -23.82 -13.86
CA ILE A 39 1.64 -22.61 -14.51
C ILE A 39 1.79 -21.43 -13.54
N THR A 40 2.45 -20.37 -14.00
CA THR A 40 2.64 -19.13 -13.23
C THR A 40 2.00 -17.97 -13.98
N VAL A 41 1.02 -17.32 -13.35
CA VAL A 41 0.25 -16.23 -13.95
C VAL A 41 0.82 -14.91 -13.48
N ASN A 42 1.32 -14.11 -14.41
CA ASN A 42 1.77 -12.75 -14.11
C ASN A 42 0.56 -11.81 -13.97
N TYR A 43 0.65 -10.86 -13.03
CA TYR A 43 -0.40 -9.89 -12.77
C TYR A 43 0.19 -8.51 -12.40
N PRO A 44 -0.52 -7.41 -12.71
CA PRO A 44 -0.08 -6.07 -12.35
C PRO A 44 -0.07 -5.87 -10.83
N PRO A 45 0.71 -4.91 -10.32
CA PRO A 45 0.80 -4.65 -8.89
C PRO A 45 -0.52 -4.11 -8.34
N TYR A 46 -0.86 -4.54 -7.13
CA TYR A 46 -1.88 -3.90 -6.29
C TYR A 46 -1.31 -3.66 -4.90
N ILE A 47 -1.63 -2.51 -4.29
CA ILE A 47 -1.22 -2.21 -2.92
C ILE A 47 -2.00 -3.12 -1.97
N SER A 48 -1.29 -3.94 -1.21
CA SER A 48 -1.87 -4.82 -0.20
C SER A 48 -1.90 -4.19 1.19
N ASP A 49 -0.96 -3.28 1.48
CA ASP A 49 -0.91 -2.53 2.73
C ASP A 49 -0.16 -1.20 2.57
N ALA A 50 -0.55 -0.18 3.32
CA ALA A 50 0.04 1.15 3.30
C ALA A 50 -0.11 1.82 4.68
N LYS A 51 1.00 2.09 5.37
CA LYS A 51 0.99 2.55 6.76
C LYS A 51 1.50 3.98 6.90
N SER A 52 0.57 4.84 7.34
CA SER A 52 0.87 6.19 7.84
C SER A 52 1.54 6.12 9.21
N ASN A 53 2.23 7.18 9.60
CA ASN A 53 2.94 7.20 10.87
C ASN A 53 2.88 8.56 11.55
N GLY A 54 2.50 8.55 12.83
CA GLY A 54 2.47 9.72 13.71
C GLY A 54 3.72 9.78 14.56
N VAL A 55 4.60 10.76 14.34
CA VAL A 55 5.94 10.80 14.94
C VAL A 55 6.27 12.23 15.37
N PRO A 56 6.67 12.47 16.64
CA PRO A 56 7.17 13.77 17.08
C PRO A 56 8.43 14.21 16.33
N VAL A 57 8.61 15.52 16.20
CA VAL A 57 9.87 16.12 15.73
C VAL A 57 11.04 15.62 16.59
N GLY A 58 12.19 15.36 15.96
CA GLY A 58 13.37 14.84 16.64
C GLY A 58 13.49 13.31 16.63
N GLN A 59 12.42 12.59 16.28
CA GLN A 59 12.37 11.12 16.35
C GLN A 59 12.50 10.46 14.97
N LYS A 60 12.76 9.15 14.98
CA LYS A 60 12.79 8.31 13.77
C LYS A 60 11.36 8.02 13.32
N GLY A 61 11.05 8.37 12.08
CA GLY A 61 9.77 8.06 11.44
C GLY A 61 9.91 7.06 10.31
N ILE A 62 8.87 6.26 10.08
CA ILE A 62 8.87 5.21 9.05
C ILE A 62 7.50 5.19 8.38
N LEU A 63 7.47 5.35 7.06
CA LEU A 63 6.31 5.03 6.24
C LEU A 63 6.55 3.69 5.53
N GLN A 64 5.50 2.88 5.40
CA GLN A 64 5.57 1.54 4.81
C GLN A 64 4.54 1.40 3.70
N CYS A 65 4.92 0.75 2.60
CA CYS A 65 4.04 0.38 1.52
C CYS A 65 4.34 -1.05 1.07
N GLU A 66 3.32 -1.88 0.91
CA GLU A 66 3.41 -3.26 0.46
C GLU A 66 2.54 -3.46 -0.78
N ALA A 67 3.09 -4.13 -1.78
CA ALA A 67 2.40 -4.43 -3.02
C ALA A 67 2.61 -5.90 -3.40
N SER A 68 1.52 -6.53 -3.81
CA SER A 68 1.57 -7.87 -4.39
C SER A 68 1.56 -7.75 -5.90
N ALA A 69 2.54 -8.38 -6.55
CA ALA A 69 2.75 -8.32 -7.98
C ALA A 69 3.55 -9.54 -8.44
N LEU A 70 3.35 -9.95 -9.70
CA LEU A 70 4.23 -10.90 -10.37
C LEU A 70 4.42 -10.50 -11.84
N PRO A 71 5.64 -10.18 -12.31
CA PRO A 71 6.91 -10.07 -11.56
C PRO A 71 6.86 -9.05 -10.40
N LEU A 72 7.79 -9.18 -9.45
CA LEU A 72 7.90 -8.28 -8.29
C LEU A 72 7.94 -6.80 -8.74
N ALA A 73 7.27 -5.95 -7.97
CA ALA A 73 7.17 -4.54 -8.28
C ALA A 73 8.42 -3.76 -7.86
N GLU A 74 8.81 -2.78 -8.67
CA GLU A 74 9.72 -1.72 -8.27
C GLU A 74 8.93 -0.63 -7.52
N PHE A 75 9.47 -0.17 -6.39
CA PHE A 75 8.86 0.89 -5.59
C PHE A 75 9.58 2.22 -5.73
N LYS A 76 8.79 3.30 -5.79
CA LYS A 76 9.28 4.68 -5.79
C LYS A 76 8.38 5.55 -4.87
N TRP A 77 8.97 6.47 -4.09
CA TRP A 77 8.28 7.29 -3.07
C TRP A 77 8.21 8.79 -3.36
N TYR A 78 7.02 9.35 -3.60
CA TYR A 78 6.79 10.78 -3.89
C TYR A 78 6.46 11.52 -2.61
N LYS A 79 6.90 12.77 -2.55
CA LYS A 79 6.29 13.76 -1.67
C LYS A 79 5.67 14.80 -2.58
N GLU A 80 4.34 14.93 -2.48
CA GLU A 80 3.55 15.66 -3.49
C GLU A 80 3.89 15.13 -4.90
N ASP A 81 4.34 15.99 -5.81
CA ASP A 81 4.70 15.61 -7.19
C ASP A 81 6.20 15.35 -7.38
N THR A 82 7.01 15.47 -6.32
CA THR A 82 8.48 15.39 -6.43
C THR A 82 9.01 13.99 -6.16
N ARG A 83 9.90 13.51 -7.03
CA ARG A 83 10.55 12.21 -6.86
C ARG A 83 11.59 12.22 -5.74
N LEU A 84 11.34 11.54 -4.62
CA LEU A 84 12.39 11.27 -3.63
C LEU A 84 13.37 10.25 -4.21
N LEU A 85 14.66 10.56 -4.13
CA LEU A 85 15.73 9.71 -4.61
C LEU A 85 16.34 8.98 -3.42
N LYS A 86 16.70 7.70 -3.63
CA LYS A 86 17.27 6.81 -2.60
C LYS A 86 18.48 7.39 -1.86
N ASN A 87 19.25 8.27 -2.53
CA ASN A 87 20.44 8.94 -2.00
C ASN A 87 20.34 10.48 -2.08
N GLY A 88 19.16 11.05 -2.35
CA GLY A 88 19.03 12.47 -2.72
C GLY A 88 18.68 13.43 -1.59
N LEU A 89 18.38 12.93 -0.39
CA LEU A 89 17.98 13.75 0.75
C LEU A 89 18.75 13.33 2.00
N ASP A 90 19.48 14.28 2.59
CA ASP A 90 20.13 14.07 3.88
C ASP A 90 19.07 13.72 4.94
N GLY A 91 19.29 12.61 5.64
CA GLY A 91 18.41 12.17 6.75
C GLY A 91 17.22 11.29 6.35
N VAL A 92 17.06 10.93 5.07
CA VAL A 92 16.01 10.02 4.58
C VAL A 92 16.60 8.81 3.85
N LYS A 93 16.04 7.63 4.07
CA LYS A 93 16.47 6.36 3.44
C LYS A 93 15.28 5.61 2.85
N ILE A 94 15.44 5.14 1.61
CA ILE A 94 14.46 4.25 0.95
C ILE A 94 15.05 2.83 0.89
N GLU A 95 14.30 1.87 1.40
CA GLU A 95 14.64 0.44 1.39
C GLU A 95 13.52 -0.33 0.70
N ASN A 96 13.88 -1.09 -0.35
CA ASN A 96 12.96 -1.92 -1.11
C ASN A 96 13.38 -3.38 -0.91
N GLU A 97 12.50 -4.20 -0.37
CA GLU A 97 12.74 -5.61 -0.08
C GLU A 97 11.53 -6.45 -0.48
N GLY A 98 11.68 -7.24 -1.55
CA GLY A 98 10.62 -8.11 -2.05
C GLY A 98 9.33 -7.33 -2.38
N LYS A 99 8.28 -7.58 -1.60
CA LYS A 99 6.95 -6.96 -1.75
C LYS A 99 6.78 -5.65 -0.97
N MET A 100 7.77 -5.27 -0.15
CA MET A 100 7.67 -4.16 0.79
C MET A 100 8.69 -3.07 0.47
N SER A 101 8.29 -1.82 0.69
CA SER A 101 9.14 -0.65 0.64
C SER A 101 8.95 0.23 1.87
N MET A 102 10.05 0.72 2.42
CA MET A 102 10.10 1.55 3.61
C MET A 102 10.78 2.89 3.29
N LEU A 103 10.13 3.98 3.66
CA LEU A 103 10.69 5.33 3.67
C LEU A 103 10.98 5.72 5.12
N THR A 104 12.26 5.74 5.48
CA THR A 104 12.73 6.04 6.83
C THR A 104 13.26 7.45 6.92
N PHE A 105 12.76 8.20 7.91
CA PHE A 105 13.28 9.49 8.34
C PHE A 105 14.08 9.26 9.62
N PHE A 106 15.37 9.60 9.63
CA PHE A 106 16.21 9.39 10.82
C PHE A 106 15.96 10.42 11.92
N ASN A 107 15.60 11.64 11.52
CA ASN A 107 15.26 12.73 12.42
C ASN A 107 14.16 13.57 11.76
N VAL A 108 12.91 13.35 12.19
CA VAL A 108 11.74 14.05 11.64
C VAL A 108 11.78 15.53 12.02
N SER A 109 11.52 16.39 11.05
CA SER A 109 11.33 17.82 11.21
C SER A 109 9.94 18.25 10.71
N GLU A 110 9.48 19.46 11.07
CA GLU A 110 8.14 19.92 10.68
C GLU A 110 7.92 19.93 9.16
N LYS A 111 8.99 20.23 8.39
CA LYS A 111 8.95 20.18 6.93
C LYS A 111 8.72 18.78 6.38
N ASP A 112 8.97 17.72 7.15
CA ASP A 112 8.84 16.33 6.69
C ASP A 112 7.39 15.84 6.79
N TYR A 113 6.54 16.48 7.59
CA TYR A 113 5.13 16.15 7.64
C TYR A 113 4.43 16.39 6.29
N GLY A 114 3.37 15.63 6.06
CA GLY A 114 2.52 15.74 4.87
C GLY A 114 2.27 14.41 4.17
N ASN A 115 1.74 14.52 2.95
CA ASN A 115 1.36 13.38 2.12
C ASN A 115 2.55 12.87 1.30
N TYR A 116 2.69 11.55 1.32
CA TYR A 116 3.64 10.79 0.53
C TYR A 116 2.88 9.79 -0.34
N THR A 117 3.36 9.56 -1.55
CA THR A 117 2.76 8.57 -2.45
C THR A 117 3.77 7.48 -2.76
N CYS A 118 3.49 6.25 -2.35
CA CYS A 118 4.25 5.10 -2.84
C CYS A 118 3.67 4.66 -4.19
N VAL A 119 4.54 4.43 -5.17
CA VAL A 119 4.16 3.89 -6.47
C VAL A 119 4.87 2.55 -6.65
N ALA A 120 4.09 1.51 -6.91
CA ALA A 120 4.56 0.17 -7.23
C ALA A 120 4.32 -0.12 -8.71
N SER A 121 5.33 -0.60 -9.43
CA SER A 121 5.24 -0.85 -10.87
C SER A 121 5.94 -2.14 -11.29
N ASN A 122 5.34 -2.89 -12.21
CA ASN A 122 6.00 -3.98 -12.92
C ASN A 122 5.73 -3.85 -14.44
N THR A 123 6.10 -4.87 -15.21
CA THR A 123 5.95 -4.90 -16.68
C THR A 123 4.49 -4.89 -17.17
N LEU A 124 3.52 -5.16 -16.30
CA LEU A 124 2.09 -5.23 -16.63
C LEU A 124 1.30 -3.99 -16.19
N GLY A 125 1.89 -3.11 -15.36
CA GLY A 125 1.21 -1.90 -14.92
C GLY A 125 1.83 -1.24 -13.70
N ASN A 126 1.09 -0.30 -13.13
CA ASN A 126 1.44 0.39 -11.90
C ASN A 126 0.21 0.64 -11.03
N THR A 127 0.47 0.88 -9.76
CA THR A 127 -0.52 1.27 -8.75
C THR A 127 0.14 2.19 -7.74
N ASN A 128 -0.65 2.88 -6.92
CA ASN A 128 -0.13 3.77 -5.90
C ASN A 128 -1.04 3.84 -4.67
N ALA A 129 -0.48 4.32 -3.55
CA ALA A 129 -1.23 4.68 -2.36
C ALA A 129 -0.67 5.94 -1.71
N SER A 130 -1.57 6.73 -1.12
CA SER A 130 -1.23 7.93 -0.35
C SER A 130 -1.11 7.59 1.13
N ILE A 131 -0.03 8.06 1.74
CA ILE A 131 0.41 7.74 3.10
C ILE A 131 0.81 9.06 3.77
N ILE A 132 0.50 9.23 5.05
CA ILE A 132 0.71 10.49 5.76
C ILE A 132 1.77 10.32 6.84
N LEU A 133 2.74 11.25 6.89
CA LEU A 133 3.59 11.47 8.05
C LEU A 133 3.04 12.67 8.82
N TYR A 134 2.71 12.51 10.10
CA TYR A 134 2.08 13.56 10.89
C TYR A 134 2.66 13.67 12.31
N GLY A 135 2.48 14.83 12.94
CA GLY A 135 2.93 15.09 14.31
C GLY A 135 1.88 14.70 15.37
N PRO A 136 2.28 14.70 16.66
CA PRO A 136 1.35 14.46 17.77
C PRO A 136 0.15 15.42 17.72
N GLY A 137 -1.06 14.87 17.84
CA GLY A 137 -2.30 15.66 17.87
C GLY A 137 -3.01 15.83 16.52
N ALA A 138 -2.44 15.36 15.40
CA ALA A 138 -3.19 15.24 14.15
C ALA A 138 -4.07 13.97 14.19
N VAL A 139 -5.39 14.15 14.23
CA VAL A 139 -6.36 13.06 14.12
C VAL A 139 -6.58 12.77 12.63
N HIS A 140 -6.17 11.59 12.18
CA HIS A 140 -6.47 11.09 10.84
C HIS A 140 -7.44 9.91 10.95
N ASP A 141 -8.73 10.21 10.79
CA ASP A 141 -9.73 9.17 10.55
C ASP A 141 -9.61 8.72 9.10
N GLY A 142 -9.44 7.40 8.89
CA GLY A 142 -9.37 6.76 7.58
C GLY A 142 -10.67 6.79 6.78
N ASN A 143 -11.59 7.72 7.05
CA ASN A 143 -12.83 7.95 6.30
C ASN A 143 -13.12 9.45 6.23
N ASN A 144 -13.37 9.95 5.02
CA ASN A 144 -13.72 11.33 4.69
C ASN A 144 -14.47 12.09 5.81
N SER A 145 -13.81 13.05 6.44
CA SER A 145 -14.48 14.21 7.03
C SER A 145 -13.53 15.40 7.11
N ALA A 146 -14.05 16.56 6.70
CA ALA A 146 -13.34 17.81 6.66
C ALA A 146 -12.81 18.20 8.05
N SER A 147 -11.54 18.57 8.14
CA SER A 147 -10.93 19.10 9.35
C SER A 147 -11.51 20.47 9.67
N VAL A 148 -12.23 20.57 10.80
CA VAL A 148 -12.57 21.85 11.41
C VAL A 148 -11.31 22.35 12.12
N PRO A 149 -10.76 23.53 11.77
CA PRO A 149 -9.57 24.03 12.45
C PRO A 149 -9.86 24.29 13.92
N MET A 150 -8.93 23.83 14.77
CA MET A 150 -8.92 23.92 16.24
C MET A 150 -8.87 25.36 16.79
N CYS A 151 -9.16 26.37 15.97
CA CYS A 151 -9.33 27.77 16.37
C CYS A 151 -10.78 28.14 16.74
N CYS A 152 -11.78 27.30 16.45
CA CYS A 152 -13.19 27.63 16.76
C CYS A 152 -13.63 27.35 18.20
N LEU A 153 -12.81 26.70 19.04
CA LEU A 153 -13.20 26.33 20.41
C LEU A 153 -13.03 27.43 21.46
N TRP A 154 -12.47 28.59 21.11
CA TRP A 154 -12.32 29.73 22.04
C TRP A 154 -13.34 30.87 21.85
N LEU A 155 -14.24 30.77 20.86
CA LEU A 155 -15.27 31.81 20.61
C LEU A 155 -16.62 31.55 21.29
N LEU A 156 -16.78 30.45 22.05
CA LEU A 156 -18.03 30.17 22.78
C LEU A 156 -18.00 30.62 24.27
N SER A 157 -17.13 31.57 24.64
CA SER A 157 -17.02 32.03 26.04
C SER A 157 -17.72 33.37 26.36
N THR A 158 -18.30 34.09 25.39
CA THR A 158 -18.81 35.46 25.68
C THR A 158 -20.23 35.80 25.24
N VAL A 159 -21.04 34.87 24.70
CA VAL A 159 -22.41 35.21 24.22
C VAL A 159 -23.54 34.77 25.17
N LEU A 160 -23.25 34.15 26.31
CA LEU A 160 -24.28 33.65 27.25
C LEU A 160 -24.34 34.40 28.59
N LEU A 161 -24.12 35.72 28.58
CA LEU A 161 -24.27 36.56 29.78
C LEU A 161 -24.94 37.92 29.53
N HIS A 162 -25.85 38.03 28.55
CA HIS A 162 -26.64 39.25 28.32
C HIS A 162 -28.17 39.07 28.22
N PHE A 163 -28.72 37.92 28.60
CA PHE A 163 -30.17 37.69 28.56
C PHE A 163 -30.75 37.12 29.87
N LEU A 164 -30.39 37.71 31.01
CA LEU A 164 -31.08 37.43 32.29
C LEU A 164 -31.47 38.66 33.12
N PHE A 165 -31.50 39.87 32.54
CA PHE A 165 -32.09 41.04 33.19
C PHE A 165 -32.85 41.92 32.19
N GLN A 166 -34.09 41.53 31.86
CA GLN A 166 -35.21 42.44 31.54
C GLN A 166 -36.48 41.64 31.24
N PHE A 167 -37.22 41.31 32.31
CA PHE A 167 -38.66 41.51 32.57
C PHE A 167 -39.10 40.60 33.71
#